data_AF-A0A5N8VC26-F1
#
_entry.id   AF-A0A5N8VC26-F1
#
_cell.length_a   1.000
_cell.length_b   1.000
_cell.length_c   1.000
_cell.angle_alpha   90.00
_cell.angle_beta   90.00
_cell.angle_gamma   90.00
#
_symmetry.space_group_name_H-M   'P 1'
#
loop_
_entity.id
_entity.type
_entity.pdbx_description
1 polymer ?
#
loop_
_entity_poly.entity_id
_entity_poly.type
_entity_poly.pdbx_seq_one_letter_code
_entity_poly.pdbx_strand_id
1 'polypeptide(L)'
;MSAAGEWDPVHTGQTAVFGSGSSLTVRADNKRNFNAPDLEILLLGGRLIHEPMAHYGPLVMNTCDELEQAFEDFQEGRLGTFSVVYTMSENGPGES
;
A
#
# COMPACT_ATOMS: atom_id res chain seq x y z
N MET A 1 18.10 12.68 2.08
CA MET A 1 18.29 14.13 2.37
C MET A 1 18.28 14.87 1.05
N SER A 2 17.23 15.62 0.74
CA SER A 2 17.30 16.62 -0.33
C SER A 2 17.92 17.88 0.24
N ALA A 3 18.85 18.48 -0.50
CA ALA A 3 19.43 19.77 -0.15
C ALA A 3 18.31 20.82 -0.10
N ALA A 4 18.37 21.71 0.89
CA ALA A 4 17.42 22.81 1.04
C ALA A 4 17.48 23.71 -0.21
N GLY A 5 16.54 23.55 -1.14
CA GLY A 5 16.43 24.40 -2.32
C GLY A 5 15.56 23.86 -3.44
N GLU A 6 15.51 22.54 -3.64
CA GLU A 6 14.78 21.94 -4.75
C GLU A 6 13.65 21.05 -4.22
N TRP A 7 12.42 21.51 -4.40
CA TRP A 7 11.23 20.73 -4.11
C TRP A 7 10.92 19.88 -5.35
N ASP A 8 10.90 18.55 -5.21
CA ASP A 8 10.39 17.66 -6.26
C ASP A 8 8.87 17.61 -6.17
N PRO A 9 8.12 18.20 -7.12
CA PRO A 9 6.67 18.16 -7.10
C PRO A 9 6.18 16.73 -7.38
N VAL A 10 5.21 16.28 -6.59
CA VAL A 10 4.51 15.01 -6.76
C VAL A 10 3.02 15.29 -6.88
N HIS A 11 2.39 14.72 -7.89
CA HIS A 11 0.97 14.84 -8.16
C HIS A 11 0.20 13.60 -7.68
N THR A 12 -1.12 13.73 -7.54
CA THR A 12 -2.01 12.62 -7.19
C THR A 12 -1.81 11.43 -8.13
N GLY A 13 -1.73 10.22 -7.55
CA GLY A 13 -1.50 8.97 -8.30
C GLY A 13 -0.02 8.66 -8.57
N GLN A 14 0.91 9.50 -8.10
CA GLN A 14 2.34 9.24 -8.19
C GLN A 14 2.90 8.71 -6.87
N THR A 15 4.03 8.00 -6.97
CA THR A 15 4.77 7.49 -5.82
C THR A 15 6.20 8.02 -5.86
N ALA A 16 6.62 8.65 -4.77
CA ALA A 16 8.00 9.05 -4.56
C ALA A 16 8.71 8.04 -3.64
N VAL A 17 9.89 7.58 -4.04
CA VAL A 17 10.68 6.62 -3.27
C VAL A 17 11.80 7.35 -2.54
N PHE A 18 11.82 7.22 -1.22
CA PHE A 18 12.86 7.81 -0.37
C PHE A 18 13.75 6.71 0.20
N GLY A 19 15.07 6.95 0.17
CA GLY A 19 16.04 6.10 0.87
C GLY A 19 16.11 6.42 2.36
N SER A 20 17.22 6.04 2.99
CA SER A 20 17.46 6.31 4.41
C SER A 20 17.36 7.80 4.76
N GLY A 21 16.65 8.10 5.85
CA GLY A 21 16.49 9.44 6.39
C GLY A 21 15.72 9.41 7.72
N SER A 22 15.85 10.47 8.51
CA SER A 22 15.16 10.60 9.81
C SER A 22 13.85 11.39 9.73
N SER A 23 13.63 12.14 8.65
CA SER A 23 12.45 12.97 8.48
C SER A 23 12.11 13.15 7.00
N LEU A 24 10.81 13.35 6.75
CA LEU A 24 10.24 13.73 5.46
C LEU A 24 9.45 15.02 5.68
N THR A 25 9.65 16.02 4.81
CA THR A 25 8.88 17.26 4.82
C THR A 25 8.01 17.30 3.58
N VAL A 26 6.71 17.45 3.76
CA VAL A 26 5.75 17.59 2.67
C VAL A 26 5.09 18.97 2.77
N ARG A 27 4.88 19.59 1.62
CA ARG A 27 4.26 20.91 1.51
C ARG A 27 3.27 20.91 0.36
N ALA A 28 2.04 21.34 0.62
CA ALA A 28 1.08 21.64 -0.44
C ALA A 28 1.55 22.87 -1.24
N ASP A 29 1.31 22.89 -2.55
CA ASP A 29 1.56 24.08 -3.35
C ASP A 29 0.69 25.25 -2.86
N ASN A 30 1.22 26.46 -2.96
CA ASN A 30 0.54 27.69 -2.60
C ASN A 30 -0.61 28.04 -3.56
N LYS A 31 -0.67 27.40 -4.73
CA LYS A 31 -1.75 27.55 -5.71
C LYS A 31 -2.92 26.65 -5.36
N ARG A 32 -3.93 27.20 -4.70
CA ARG A 32 -5.17 26.48 -4.38
C ARG A 32 -6.07 26.40 -5.60
N ASN A 33 -6.34 25.18 -6.07
CA ASN A 33 -7.43 24.94 -7.01
C ASN A 33 -8.72 24.76 -6.19
N PHE A 34 -9.71 25.62 -6.40
CA PHE A 34 -10.96 25.64 -5.62
C PHE A 34 -11.77 24.33 -5.72
N ASN A 35 -11.53 23.51 -6.74
CA ASN A 35 -12.21 22.23 -6.96
C ASN A 35 -11.31 21.01 -6.68
N ALA A 36 -10.10 21.19 -6.13
CA ALA A 36 -9.24 20.07 -5.78
C ALA A 36 -9.61 19.51 -4.39
N PRO A 37 -9.55 18.17 -4.20
CA PRO A 37 -9.73 17.54 -2.89
C PRO A 37 -8.61 17.94 -1.93
N ASP A 38 -8.82 17.70 -0.64
CA ASP A 38 -7.80 17.89 0.38
C ASP A 38 -6.57 17.00 0.11
N LEU A 39 -5.41 17.44 0.60
CA LEU A 39 -4.17 16.69 0.43
C LEU A 39 -4.18 15.45 1.35
N GLU A 40 -4.30 14.29 0.73
CA GLU A 40 -4.13 12.99 1.40
C GLU A 40 -2.81 12.35 0.97
N ILE A 41 -2.08 11.80 1.94
CA ILE A 41 -0.78 11.17 1.72
C ILE A 41 -0.78 9.79 2.40
N LEU A 42 -0.40 8.77 1.64
CA LEU A 42 -0.09 7.45 2.17
C LEU A 42 1.43 7.29 2.30
N LEU A 43 1.91 7.23 3.54
CA LEU A 43 3.33 6.94 3.81
C LEU A 43 3.49 5.45 4.10
N LEU A 44 4.19 4.75 3.21
CA LEU A 44 4.54 3.35 3.37
C LEU A 44 6.03 3.22 3.75
N GLY A 45 6.31 2.41 4.77
CA GLY A 45 7.65 2.11 5.21
C GLY A 45 7.71 0.69 5.77
N GLY A 46 8.90 0.09 5.70
CA GLY A 46 9.09 -1.27 6.16
C GLY A 46 10.56 -1.62 6.30
N ARG A 47 10.84 -2.63 7.11
CA ARG A 47 12.16 -3.25 7.15
C ARG A 47 12.28 -4.21 5.97
N LEU A 48 13.40 -4.14 5.26
CA LEU A 48 13.71 -5.11 4.22
C LEU A 48 13.75 -6.52 4.81
N ILE A 49 13.03 -7.45 4.18
CA ILE A 49 12.92 -8.84 4.62
C ILE A 49 14.21 -9.63 4.31
N HIS A 50 14.98 -9.21 3.29
CA HIS A 50 16.25 -9.83 2.88
C HIS A 50 16.17 -11.32 2.50
N GLU A 51 14.99 -11.78 2.10
CA GLU A 51 14.77 -13.13 1.59
C GLU A 51 14.60 -13.12 0.06
N PRO A 52 14.96 -14.21 -0.64
CA PRO A 52 14.61 -14.39 -2.04
C PRO A 52 13.08 -14.30 -2.22
N MET A 53 12.64 -13.83 -3.39
CA MET A 53 11.23 -13.71 -3.71
C MET A 53 10.94 -14.37 -5.06
N ALA A 54 10.02 -15.32 -5.06
CA ALA A 54 9.39 -15.90 -6.24
C ALA A 54 7.90 -15.58 -6.22
N HIS A 55 7.33 -15.11 -7.34
CA HIS A 55 5.92 -14.74 -7.40
C HIS A 55 5.28 -15.16 -8.73
N TYR A 56 4.05 -15.65 -8.66
CA TYR A 56 3.23 -15.96 -9.83
C TYR A 56 1.75 -15.73 -9.51
N GLY A 57 1.14 -14.79 -10.22
CA GLY A 57 -0.24 -14.38 -9.97
C GLY A 57 -0.44 -13.94 -8.50
N PRO A 58 -1.41 -14.53 -7.77
CA PRO A 58 -1.70 -14.18 -6.38
C PRO A 58 -0.76 -14.82 -5.35
N LEU A 59 0.21 -15.64 -5.78
CA LEU A 59 1.08 -16.42 -4.90
C LEU A 59 2.48 -15.82 -4.82
N VAL A 60 3.03 -15.74 -3.61
CA VAL A 60 4.39 -15.28 -3.32
C VAL A 60 5.04 -16.27 -2.36
N MET A 61 6.23 -16.76 -2.71
CA MET A 61 7.06 -17.70 -1.93
C MET A 61 8.53 -17.30 -2.01
N ASN A 62 9.42 -18.05 -1.36
CA ASN A 62 10.85 -17.77 -1.39
C ASN A 62 11.54 -18.41 -2.60
N THR A 63 11.03 -19.54 -3.12
CA THR A 63 11.62 -20.28 -4.26
C THR A 63 10.59 -20.66 -5.33
N CYS A 64 11.06 -21.04 -6.54
CA CYS A 64 10.18 -21.51 -7.61
C CYS A 64 9.51 -22.86 -7.28
N ASP A 65 10.23 -23.81 -6.68
CA ASP A 65 9.69 -25.12 -6.31
C ASP A 65 8.53 -24.98 -5.30
N GLU A 66 8.66 -24.07 -4.32
CA GLU A 66 7.57 -23.72 -3.39
C GLU A 66 6.37 -23.10 -4.11
N LEU A 67 6.61 -22.34 -5.17
CA LEU A 67 5.56 -21.69 -5.95
C LEU A 67 4.78 -22.70 -6.80
N GLU A 68 5.45 -23.71 -7.37
CA GLU A 68 4.82 -24.83 -8.06
C GLU A 68 3.91 -25.60 -7.10
N GLN A 69 4.42 -25.94 -5.91
CA GLN A 69 3.63 -26.62 -4.89
C GLN A 69 2.41 -25.79 -4.44
N ALA A 70 2.61 -24.49 -4.21
CA ALA A 70 1.54 -23.59 -3.79
C ALA A 70 0.46 -23.43 -4.88
N PHE A 71 0.85 -23.53 -6.15
CA PHE A 71 -0.09 -23.50 -7.26
C PHE A 71 -0.94 -24.76 -7.33
N GLU A 72 -0.37 -25.94 -7.12
CA GLU A 72 -1.12 -27.20 -6.97
C GLU A 72 -2.10 -27.11 -5.81
N ASP A 73 -1.64 -26.67 -4.63
CA ASP A 73 -2.49 -26.49 -3.45
C ASP A 73 -3.63 -25.49 -3.69
N PHE A 74 -3.37 -24.42 -4.46
CA PHE A 74 -4.41 -23.48 -4.86
C PHE A 74 -5.46 -24.12 -5.77
N GLN A 75 -5.03 -24.87 -6.80
CA GLN A 75 -5.93 -25.58 -7.71
C GLN A 75 -6.79 -26.62 -6.98
N GLU A 76 -6.23 -27.26 -5.96
CA GLU A 76 -6.91 -28.28 -5.17
C GLU A 76 -7.70 -27.68 -3.98
N GLY A 77 -7.75 -26.35 -3.87
CA GLY A 77 -8.54 -25.63 -2.86
C GLY A 77 -8.00 -25.75 -1.43
N ARG A 78 -6.72 -26.06 -1.26
CA ARG A 78 -6.11 -26.34 0.06
C ARG A 78 -5.61 -25.11 0.80
N LEU A 79 -5.56 -23.93 0.15
CA LEU A 79 -5.11 -22.68 0.77
C LEU A 79 -6.12 -22.03 1.74
N GLY A 80 -7.22 -22.72 2.04
CA GLY A 80 -8.25 -22.28 2.98
C GLY A 80 -9.30 -21.35 2.35
N THR A 81 -10.52 -21.42 2.85
CA THR A 81 -11.60 -20.50 2.51
C THR A 81 -11.75 -19.45 3.61
N PHE A 82 -11.67 -18.18 3.25
CA PHE A 82 -11.97 -17.08 4.17
C PHE A 82 -13.47 -16.78 4.15
N SER A 83 -14.14 -16.96 5.28
CA SER A 83 -15.51 -16.49 5.48
C SER A 83 -15.48 -15.00 5.78
N VAL A 84 -15.90 -14.16 4.83
CA VAL A 84 -16.08 -12.73 5.10
C VAL A 84 -17.33 -12.55 5.97
N VAL A 85 -17.12 -12.12 7.22
CA VAL A 85 -18.20 -11.67 8.09
C VAL A 85 -18.40 -10.19 7.84
N TYR A 86 -19.44 -9.84 7.07
CA TYR A 86 -19.89 -8.45 6.98
C TYR A 86 -20.63 -8.10 8.27
N THR A 87 -20.01 -7.29 9.13
CA THR A 87 -20.73 -6.63 10.22
C THR A 87 -21.52 -5.48 9.60
N MET A 88 -22.81 -5.67 9.38
CA MET A 88 -23.72 -4.56 9.09
C MET A 88 -23.75 -3.67 10.33
N SER A 89 -23.14 -2.49 10.25
CA SER A 89 -23.28 -1.45 11.27
C SER A 89 -24.71 -0.90 11.17
N GLU A 90 -25.64 -1.49 11.94
CA GLU A 90 -26.96 -0.90 12.16
C GLU A 90 -26.80 0.37 13.01
N ASN A 91 -26.69 1.54 12.36
CA ASN A 91 -26.99 2.80 13.02
C ASN A 91 -28.49 3.08 12.88
N GLY A 92 -29.24 2.68 13.92
CA GLY A 92 -30.61 3.13 14.20
C GLY A 92 -30.68 4.54 14.80
N PRO A 93 -31.89 5.08 15.06
CA PRO A 93 -32.27 6.44 14.63
C PRO A 93 -32.19 7.54 15.70
N GLY A 94 -32.06 8.79 15.23
CA GLY A 94 -32.64 9.98 15.87
C GLY A 94 -31.69 10.90 16.62
N GLU A 95 -31.30 12.01 15.98
CA GLU A 95 -31.12 13.30 16.67
C GLU A 95 -31.64 14.44 15.76
N SER A 96 -32.84 14.93 16.06
CA SER A 96 -33.33 16.30 15.81
C SER A 96 -34.47 16.59 16.78
#